data_AF-A0A9N9C9T3-F1
#
_entry.id   AF-A0A9N9C9T3-F1
#
_cell.length_a   1.000
_cell.length_b   1.000
_cell.length_c   1.000
_cell.angle_alpha   90.00
_cell.angle_beta   90.00
_cell.angle_gamma   90.00
#
_symmetry.space_group_name_H-M   'P 1'
#
loop_
_entity.id
_entity.type
_entity.pdbx_description
1 polymer ?
#
loop_
_entity_poly.entity_id
_entity_poly.type
_entity_poly.pdbx_seq_one_letter_code
_entity_poly.pdbx_strand_id
1 'polypeptide(L)'
;MVPHDGIQKCSYKHLHSIIVQKTMRLSEELELTENSDEINIQYDKGLISLIMQTQKIDHLNDIYPASTDIFIAHKVFGNLLGWMLVLDHFELASFKVKSQLISCLKEPDITSSLFTYIFDTLGLSRSNKPYDLLNWDISEFYIEGFEVQHSFDLGLPLLSAHLYYRSLKHVPSIVRIWWSECKKRQLSIAVDSYTEKYFSPVIIQNQLEMLQSEDVKSQLEDEKFSIRIARSSNEVIASFMVDEYVMELSIRMSNNFPLRQAEFSTLERMGTREVADLKWAKLPVQTVVNSQNGNLEVALNLFKNNINLRFRGIEDCPICYSVVSLDDRSLPTKQCSTCKNKFHAACLYKWFRSSNSTSCPLCRRLF
;
A
#
# COMPACT_ATOMS: atom_id res chain seq x y z
N MET A 1 -16.56 -4.89 -35.42
CA MET A 1 -16.21 -3.49 -35.07
C MET A 1 -14.71 -3.35 -35.15
N VAL A 2 -14.20 -2.32 -35.84
CA VAL A 2 -12.77 -1.99 -35.83
C VAL A 2 -12.46 -1.38 -34.45
N PRO A 3 -11.43 -1.85 -33.72
CA PRO A 3 -11.04 -1.23 -32.47
C PRO A 3 -10.61 0.21 -32.69
N HIS A 4 -11.00 1.11 -31.78
CA HIS A 4 -10.67 2.52 -31.85
C HIS A 4 -10.30 3.02 -30.45
N ASP A 5 -9.10 3.58 -30.32
CA ASP A 5 -8.55 4.06 -29.04
C ASP A 5 -9.40 5.20 -28.48
N GLY A 6 -9.90 6.11 -29.32
CA GLY A 6 -10.86 7.14 -28.90
C GLY A 6 -12.10 6.61 -28.15
N ILE A 7 -12.65 5.46 -28.55
CA ILE A 7 -13.75 4.82 -27.81
C ILE A 7 -13.25 4.31 -26.46
N GLN A 8 -12.11 3.61 -26.44
CA GLN A 8 -11.52 3.07 -25.22
C GLN A 8 -11.18 4.17 -24.20
N LYS A 9 -10.58 5.28 -24.66
CA LYS A 9 -10.27 6.48 -23.87
C LYS A 9 -11.53 7.15 -23.33
N CYS A 10 -12.57 7.30 -24.16
CA CYS A 10 -13.85 7.87 -23.74
C CYS A 10 -14.53 7.01 -22.66
N SER A 11 -14.56 5.69 -22.87
CA SER A 11 -15.08 4.74 -21.89
C SER A 11 -14.29 4.80 -20.58
N TYR A 12 -12.95 4.81 -20.65
CA TYR A 12 -12.09 4.97 -19.48
C TYR A 12 -12.43 6.24 -18.69
N LYS A 13 -12.52 7.40 -19.35
CA LYS A 13 -12.80 8.68 -18.70
C LYS A 13 -14.14 8.70 -17.96
N HIS A 14 -15.19 8.14 -18.58
CA HIS A 14 -16.51 8.05 -17.93
C HIS A 14 -16.48 7.10 -16.74
N LEU A 15 -15.86 5.92 -16.88
CA LEU A 15 -15.75 4.95 -15.80
C LEU A 15 -14.89 5.47 -14.65
N HIS A 16 -13.79 6.16 -14.93
CA HIS A 16 -12.94 6.82 -13.94
C HIS A 16 -13.77 7.79 -13.08
N SER A 17 -14.54 8.69 -13.71
CA SER A 17 -15.39 9.63 -12.97
C SER A 17 -16.41 8.92 -12.07
N ILE A 18 -17.01 7.82 -12.54
CA ILE A 18 -17.99 7.04 -11.78
C ILE A 18 -17.31 6.32 -10.60
N ILE A 19 -16.13 5.72 -10.84
CA ILE A 19 -15.36 5.01 -9.82
C ILE A 19 -14.95 5.96 -8.70
N VAL A 20 -14.41 7.13 -9.04
CA VAL A 20 -13.99 8.13 -8.05
C VAL A 20 -15.16 8.54 -7.16
N GLN A 21 -16.31 8.90 -7.76
CA GLN A 21 -17.51 9.27 -7.01
C GLN A 21 -18.02 8.13 -6.11
N LYS A 22 -18.08 6.90 -6.64
CA LYS A 22 -18.53 5.73 -5.90
C LYS A 22 -17.60 5.40 -4.73
N THR A 23 -16.29 5.48 -4.95
CA THR A 23 -15.28 5.24 -3.91
C THR A 23 -15.36 6.26 -2.78
N MET A 24 -15.54 7.55 -3.10
CA MET A 24 -15.69 8.59 -2.07
C MET A 24 -16.94 8.33 -1.22
N ARG A 25 -18.09 8.06 -1.86
CA ARG A 25 -19.32 7.73 -1.15
C ARG A 25 -19.19 6.51 -0.25
N LEU A 26 -18.58 5.43 -0.74
CA LEU A 26 -18.33 4.23 0.07
C LEU A 26 -17.38 4.51 1.24
N SER A 27 -16.42 5.41 1.06
CA SER A 27 -15.49 5.82 2.10
C SER A 27 -16.22 6.55 3.23
N GLU A 28 -17.11 7.47 2.89
CA GLU A 28 -17.97 8.19 3.85
C GLU A 28 -18.93 7.24 4.59
N GLU A 29 -19.63 6.36 3.86
CA GLU A 29 -20.58 5.41 4.44
C GLU A 29 -19.91 4.46 5.45
N LEU A 30 -18.68 3.99 5.18
CA LEU A 30 -17.92 3.11 6.07
C LEU A 30 -17.29 3.81 7.28
N GLU A 31 -17.11 5.12 7.22
CA GLU A 31 -16.64 5.92 8.36
C GLU A 31 -17.79 6.24 9.33
N LEU A 32 -19.01 6.43 8.79
CA LEU A 32 -20.21 6.70 9.59
C LEU A 32 -20.85 5.45 10.21
N THR A 33 -20.62 4.27 9.60
CA THR A 33 -21.23 3.02 10.07
C THR A 33 -20.35 2.38 11.16
N GLU A 34 -20.90 2.18 12.36
CA GLU A 34 -20.20 1.52 13.48
C GLU A 34 -19.88 0.04 13.20
N ASN A 35 -20.72 -0.64 12.40
CA ASN A 35 -20.51 -2.03 11.94
C ASN A 35 -20.00 -2.07 10.49
N SER A 36 -18.71 -1.84 10.28
CA SER A 36 -18.09 -1.83 8.94
C SER A 36 -18.12 -3.18 8.20
N ASP A 37 -18.49 -4.27 8.86
CA ASP A 37 -18.51 -5.63 8.28
C ASP A 37 -19.78 -5.92 7.45
N GLU A 38 -20.81 -5.07 7.50
CA GLU A 38 -22.05 -5.25 6.71
C GLU A 38 -21.90 -4.78 5.26
N ILE A 39 -20.97 -3.87 4.98
CA ILE A 39 -20.72 -3.33 3.64
C ILE A 39 -19.59 -4.14 2.99
N ASN A 40 -19.96 -5.04 2.08
CA ASN A 40 -19.03 -5.83 1.29
C ASN A 40 -18.64 -5.07 0.01
N ILE A 41 -17.42 -4.53 -0.02
CA ILE A 41 -16.87 -3.85 -1.19
C ILE A 41 -16.28 -4.87 -2.16
N GLN A 42 -16.78 -4.83 -3.40
CA GLN A 42 -16.26 -5.64 -4.50
C GLN A 42 -16.13 -4.78 -5.75
N TYR A 43 -15.19 -5.16 -6.61
CA TYR A 43 -15.10 -4.60 -7.95
C TYR A 43 -16.33 -4.99 -8.79
N ASP A 44 -16.64 -4.14 -9.77
CA ASP A 44 -17.67 -4.49 -10.75
C ASP A 44 -17.28 -5.77 -11.50
N LYS A 45 -18.23 -6.69 -11.65
CA LYS A 45 -18.02 -7.97 -12.36
C LYS A 45 -17.54 -7.75 -13.79
N GLY A 46 -18.02 -6.70 -14.46
CA GLY A 46 -17.57 -6.32 -15.80
C GLY A 46 -16.09 -5.96 -15.82
N LEU A 47 -15.63 -5.19 -14.83
CA LEU A 47 -14.22 -4.80 -14.71
C LEU A 47 -13.31 -6.00 -14.43
N ILE A 48 -13.71 -6.89 -13.51
CA ILE A 48 -12.97 -8.13 -13.24
C ILE A 48 -12.92 -9.02 -14.49
N SER A 49 -14.05 -9.17 -15.19
CA SER A 49 -14.08 -9.94 -16.43
C SER A 49 -13.15 -9.38 -17.51
N LEU A 50 -13.03 -8.04 -17.61
CA LEU A 50 -12.13 -7.38 -18.55
C LEU A 50 -10.65 -7.68 -18.25
N ILE A 51 -10.24 -7.58 -16.98
CA ILE A 51 -8.83 -7.83 -16.61
C ILE A 51 -8.46 -9.32 -16.71
N MET A 52 -9.42 -10.24 -16.50
CA MET A 52 -9.22 -11.69 -16.59
C MET A 52 -9.21 -12.22 -18.03
N GLN A 53 -10.02 -11.66 -18.93
CA GLN A 53 -10.12 -12.13 -20.33
C GLN A 53 -8.78 -12.11 -21.08
N THR A 54 -7.86 -11.27 -20.65
CA THR A 54 -6.57 -11.03 -21.30
C THR A 54 -5.48 -12.01 -20.84
N GLN A 55 -5.70 -12.74 -19.75
CA GLN A 55 -4.80 -13.82 -19.27
C GLN A 55 -4.70 -14.99 -20.25
N LYS A 56 -5.70 -15.16 -21.13
CA LYS A 56 -5.77 -16.23 -22.14
C LYS A 56 -5.11 -15.85 -23.47
N ILE A 57 -4.52 -14.66 -23.57
CA ILE A 57 -3.71 -14.31 -24.73
C ILE A 57 -2.33 -14.92 -24.47
N ASP A 58 -2.20 -16.22 -24.79
CA ASP A 58 -0.95 -17.00 -24.70
C ASP A 58 0.24 -16.35 -25.46
N HIS A 59 -0.04 -15.33 -26.27
CA HIS A 59 0.89 -14.57 -27.08
C HIS A 59 1.23 -13.16 -26.57
N LEU A 60 0.85 -12.74 -25.35
CA LEU A 60 1.33 -11.45 -24.80
C LEU A 60 2.86 -11.39 -24.76
N ASN A 61 3.50 -12.56 -24.63
CA ASN A 61 4.95 -12.74 -24.69
C ASN A 61 5.53 -12.53 -26.11
N ASP A 62 4.74 -12.63 -27.18
CA ASP A 62 5.22 -12.53 -28.57
C ASP A 62 4.88 -11.18 -29.23
N ILE A 63 4.44 -10.21 -28.44
CA ILE A 63 4.11 -8.86 -28.91
C ILE A 63 5.41 -8.09 -29.15
N TYR A 64 5.94 -8.20 -30.36
CA TYR A 64 7.02 -7.35 -30.83
C TYR A 64 6.48 -5.99 -31.26
N PRO A 65 7.04 -4.86 -30.78
CA PRO A 65 6.63 -3.52 -31.21
C PRO A 65 6.59 -3.36 -32.74
N ALA A 66 7.53 -3.98 -33.46
CA ALA A 66 7.64 -3.89 -34.91
C ALA A 66 6.61 -4.71 -35.74
N SER A 67 5.80 -5.59 -35.13
CA SER A 67 4.86 -6.47 -35.86
C SER A 67 3.57 -6.79 -35.11
N THR A 68 3.21 -5.98 -34.11
CA THR A 68 1.97 -6.22 -33.35
C THR A 68 0.77 -5.89 -34.22
N ASP A 69 -0.09 -6.88 -34.45
CA ASP A 69 -1.40 -6.66 -35.06
C ASP A 69 -2.12 -5.55 -34.28
N ILE A 70 -2.55 -4.51 -34.98
CA ILE A 70 -3.27 -3.36 -34.43
C ILE A 70 -4.43 -3.80 -33.53
N PHE A 71 -5.09 -4.91 -33.86
CA PHE A 71 -6.16 -5.49 -33.05
C PHE A 71 -5.67 -5.98 -31.68
N ILE A 72 -4.48 -6.59 -31.63
CA ILE A 72 -3.82 -7.03 -30.39
C ILE A 72 -3.38 -5.80 -29.58
N ALA A 73 -2.80 -4.79 -30.22
CA ALA A 73 -2.38 -3.55 -29.57
C ALA A 73 -3.56 -2.85 -28.85
N HIS A 74 -4.72 -2.76 -29.51
CA HIS A 74 -5.93 -2.23 -28.89
C HIS A 74 -6.46 -3.09 -27.74
N LYS A 75 -6.39 -4.42 -27.85
CA LYS A 75 -6.80 -5.33 -26.75
C LYS A 75 -5.91 -5.14 -25.52
N VAL A 76 -4.60 -5.08 -25.72
CA VAL A 76 -3.61 -4.80 -24.68
C VAL A 76 -3.92 -3.45 -24.02
N PHE A 77 -4.06 -2.40 -24.82
CA PHE A 77 -4.35 -1.06 -24.31
C PHE A 77 -5.64 -1.05 -23.47
N GLY A 78 -6.71 -1.70 -23.95
CA GLY A 78 -7.96 -1.83 -23.20
C GLY A 78 -7.80 -2.56 -21.86
N ASN A 79 -6.96 -3.59 -21.80
CA ASN A 79 -6.66 -4.29 -20.54
C ASN A 79 -5.89 -3.39 -19.56
N LEU A 80 -4.87 -2.66 -20.04
CA LEU A 80 -4.10 -1.74 -19.21
C LEU A 80 -4.97 -0.59 -18.68
N LEU A 81 -5.92 -0.07 -19.49
CA LEU A 81 -6.93 0.86 -19.02
C LEU A 81 -7.86 0.23 -17.96
N GLY A 82 -8.20 -1.05 -18.08
CA GLY A 82 -8.90 -1.79 -17.05
C GLY A 82 -8.13 -1.79 -15.71
N TRP A 83 -6.82 -2.05 -15.76
CA TRP A 83 -5.96 -1.97 -14.58
C TRP A 83 -5.79 -0.55 -14.03
N MET A 84 -5.77 0.47 -14.88
CA MET A 84 -5.85 1.87 -14.44
C MET A 84 -7.13 2.09 -13.62
N LEU A 85 -8.29 1.66 -14.12
CA LEU A 85 -9.57 1.77 -13.39
C LEU A 85 -9.57 0.99 -12.06
N VAL A 86 -8.96 -0.19 -12.01
CA VAL A 86 -8.77 -0.94 -10.74
C VAL A 86 -7.99 -0.09 -9.74
N LEU A 87 -6.88 0.51 -10.17
CA LEU A 87 -6.04 1.34 -9.30
C LEU A 87 -6.68 2.70 -8.97
N ASP A 88 -7.57 3.23 -9.81
CA ASP A 88 -8.33 4.48 -9.56
C ASP A 88 -9.22 4.36 -8.31
N HIS A 89 -9.67 3.15 -7.97
CA HIS A 89 -10.42 2.92 -6.73
C HIS A 89 -9.61 3.25 -5.46
N PHE A 90 -8.27 3.34 -5.54
CA PHE A 90 -7.42 3.58 -4.37
C PHE A 90 -7.09 5.06 -4.15
N GLU A 91 -7.38 5.95 -5.09
CA GLU A 91 -6.91 7.33 -5.05
C GLU A 91 -7.55 8.11 -3.89
N LEU A 92 -8.88 8.09 -3.79
CA LEU A 92 -9.66 8.77 -2.76
C LEU A 92 -10.35 7.81 -1.77
N ALA A 93 -9.91 6.54 -1.73
CA ALA A 93 -10.46 5.55 -0.81
C ALA A 93 -9.95 5.75 0.63
N SER A 94 -10.87 5.59 1.60
CA SER A 94 -10.51 5.44 3.01
C SER A 94 -9.71 4.15 3.25
N PHE A 95 -9.06 4.08 4.40
CA PHE A 95 -8.24 2.92 4.75
C PHE A 95 -9.03 1.60 4.74
N LYS A 96 -10.26 1.61 5.28
CA LYS A 96 -11.14 0.44 5.31
C LYS A 96 -11.48 -0.07 3.91
N VAL A 97 -11.83 0.86 2.99
CA VAL A 97 -12.12 0.55 1.58
C VAL A 97 -10.90 -0.08 0.91
N LYS A 98 -9.72 0.54 1.07
CA LYS A 98 -8.45 0.03 0.53
C LYS A 98 -8.15 -1.40 0.99
N SER A 99 -8.36 -1.68 2.27
CA SER A 99 -8.13 -3.02 2.84
C SER A 99 -9.03 -4.09 2.22
N GLN A 100 -10.33 -3.80 2.05
CA GLN A 100 -11.26 -4.73 1.40
C GLN A 100 -10.92 -4.91 -0.09
N LEU A 101 -10.64 -3.84 -0.82
CA LEU A 101 -10.26 -3.90 -2.24
C LEU A 101 -8.96 -4.69 -2.48
N ILE A 102 -7.96 -4.55 -1.60
CA ILE A 102 -6.73 -5.37 -1.64
C ILE A 102 -7.07 -6.84 -1.46
N SER A 103 -8.01 -7.18 -0.56
CA SER A 103 -8.40 -8.57 -0.34
C SER A 103 -8.99 -9.21 -1.59
N CYS A 104 -9.74 -8.44 -2.40
CA CYS A 104 -10.27 -8.90 -3.69
C CYS A 104 -9.19 -9.12 -4.75
N LEU A 105 -8.06 -8.39 -4.69
CA LEU A 105 -6.96 -8.53 -5.65
C LEU A 105 -5.93 -9.62 -5.26
N LYS A 106 -6.04 -10.20 -4.06
CA LYS A 106 -5.14 -11.26 -3.58
C LYS A 106 -5.34 -12.61 -4.30
N GLU A 107 -6.27 -12.70 -5.25
CA GLU A 107 -6.37 -13.87 -6.11
C GLU A 107 -5.09 -14.01 -6.97
N PRO A 108 -4.29 -15.07 -6.76
CA PRO A 108 -2.90 -15.13 -7.22
C PRO A 108 -2.74 -15.08 -8.75
N ASP A 109 -3.73 -15.55 -9.50
CA ASP A 109 -3.62 -15.66 -10.96
C ASP A 109 -3.76 -14.29 -11.65
N ILE A 110 -4.61 -13.41 -11.13
CA ILE A 110 -4.98 -12.13 -11.77
C ILE A 110 -3.81 -11.15 -11.76
N THR A 111 -3.24 -10.90 -10.58
CA THR A 111 -2.16 -9.91 -10.40
C THR A 111 -0.81 -10.41 -10.93
N SER A 112 -0.57 -11.72 -10.89
CA SER A 112 0.68 -12.30 -11.41
C SER A 112 0.83 -12.14 -12.93
N SER A 113 -0.29 -12.25 -13.65
CA SER A 113 -0.32 -12.06 -15.10
C SER A 113 0.03 -10.62 -15.49
N LEU A 114 -0.51 -9.63 -14.75
CA LEU A 114 -0.20 -8.22 -14.95
C LEU A 114 1.30 -7.94 -14.76
N PHE A 115 1.86 -8.35 -13.62
CA PHE A 115 3.26 -8.03 -13.32
C PHE A 115 4.23 -8.71 -14.28
N THR A 116 3.94 -9.96 -14.66
CA THR A 116 4.72 -10.65 -15.71
C THR A 116 4.70 -9.84 -17.01
N TYR A 117 3.51 -9.38 -17.44
CA TYR A 117 3.38 -8.56 -18.65
C TYR A 117 4.12 -7.22 -18.57
N ILE A 118 3.97 -6.50 -17.46
CA ILE A 118 4.65 -5.22 -17.20
C ILE A 118 6.17 -5.40 -17.31
N PHE A 119 6.73 -6.40 -16.61
CA PHE A 119 8.18 -6.59 -16.58
C PHE A 119 8.75 -7.16 -17.88
N ASP A 120 7.97 -7.94 -18.63
CA ASP A 120 8.33 -8.33 -20.00
C ASP A 120 8.39 -7.11 -20.93
N THR A 121 7.40 -6.21 -20.84
CA THR A 121 7.33 -4.97 -21.64
C THR A 121 8.47 -4.01 -21.31
N LEU A 122 8.86 -3.93 -20.03
CA LEU A 122 10.00 -3.12 -19.58
C LEU A 122 11.36 -3.78 -19.88
N GLY A 123 11.37 -4.98 -20.47
CA GLY A 123 12.59 -5.68 -20.86
C GLY A 123 13.36 -6.30 -19.69
N LEU A 124 12.70 -6.63 -18.57
CA LEU A 124 13.34 -7.20 -17.37
C LEU A 124 13.35 -8.73 -17.35
N SER A 125 12.41 -9.38 -18.04
CA SER A 125 12.27 -10.85 -18.02
C SER A 125 13.06 -11.59 -19.08
N ARG A 126 13.49 -10.89 -20.13
CA ARG A 126 14.22 -11.44 -21.28
C ARG A 126 15.61 -10.82 -21.32
N SER A 127 16.53 -11.40 -22.10
CA SER A 127 17.88 -10.87 -22.33
C SER A 127 17.93 -9.53 -23.08
N ASN A 128 16.81 -8.78 -23.10
CA ASN A 128 16.73 -7.46 -23.68
C ASN A 128 17.31 -6.42 -22.72
N LYS A 129 17.73 -5.29 -23.27
CA LYS A 129 18.14 -4.13 -22.48
C LYS A 129 16.90 -3.57 -21.77
N PRO A 130 16.94 -3.37 -20.44
CA PRO A 130 15.85 -2.70 -19.71
C PRO A 130 15.51 -1.35 -20.32
N TYR A 131 14.21 -1.04 -20.41
CA TYR A 131 13.75 0.26 -20.89
C TYR A 131 14.24 1.38 -19.97
N ASP A 132 14.76 2.46 -20.53
CA ASP A 132 15.33 3.57 -19.74
C ASP A 132 14.26 4.60 -19.38
N LEU A 133 14.07 4.81 -18.08
CA LEU A 133 13.07 5.73 -17.52
C LEU A 133 13.68 7.05 -17.02
N LEU A 134 15.00 7.28 -17.17
CA LEU A 134 15.67 8.45 -16.62
C LEU A 134 15.05 9.81 -17.03
N ASN A 135 14.51 9.90 -18.24
CA ASN A 135 13.95 11.14 -18.80
C ASN A 135 12.42 11.19 -18.76
N TRP A 136 11.78 10.26 -18.05
CA TRP A 136 10.33 10.12 -18.04
C TRP A 136 9.80 10.27 -16.63
N ASP A 137 8.74 11.06 -16.50
CA ASP A 137 7.95 11.07 -15.26
C ASP A 137 7.05 9.83 -15.24
N ILE A 138 7.32 8.91 -14.32
CA ILE A 138 6.54 7.70 -14.10
C ILE A 138 5.28 7.96 -13.26
N SER A 139 5.21 9.11 -12.59
CA SER A 139 4.15 9.42 -11.63
C SER A 139 2.85 9.86 -12.29
N GLU A 140 2.93 10.34 -13.53
CA GLU A 140 1.80 10.79 -14.34
C GLU A 140 1.79 10.09 -15.71
N PHE A 141 0.59 9.85 -16.25
CA PHE A 141 0.44 9.35 -17.62
C PHE A 141 -0.81 9.96 -18.28
N TYR A 142 -0.59 10.70 -19.37
CA TYR A 142 -1.64 11.40 -20.11
C TYR A 142 -2.27 10.47 -21.17
N ILE A 143 -3.39 9.83 -20.79
CA ILE A 143 -4.09 8.86 -21.64
C ILE A 143 -4.57 9.47 -22.96
N GLU A 144 -5.03 10.72 -22.93
CA GLU A 144 -5.49 11.43 -24.12
C GLU A 144 -4.39 11.54 -25.20
N GLY A 145 -3.14 11.75 -24.79
CA GLY A 145 -2.00 11.91 -25.68
C GLY A 145 -1.41 10.61 -26.21
N PHE A 146 -1.85 9.44 -25.70
CA PHE A 146 -1.32 8.15 -26.13
C PHE A 146 -2.05 7.62 -27.35
N GLU A 147 -1.37 7.52 -28.49
CA GLU A 147 -1.96 7.04 -29.75
C GLU A 147 -1.48 5.62 -30.06
N VAL A 148 -2.38 4.64 -30.04
CA VAL A 148 -2.07 3.21 -30.27
C VAL A 148 -1.44 2.97 -31.65
N GLN A 149 -1.79 3.76 -32.65
CA GLN A 149 -1.28 3.56 -34.02
C GLN A 149 0.11 4.16 -34.24
N HIS A 150 0.45 5.22 -33.50
CA HIS A 150 1.62 6.06 -33.78
C HIS A 150 2.70 6.00 -32.70
N SER A 151 2.32 5.67 -31.47
CA SER A 151 3.19 5.79 -30.29
C SER A 151 3.22 4.52 -29.44
N PHE A 152 2.73 3.38 -29.95
CA PHE A 152 2.63 2.15 -29.18
C PHE A 152 3.97 1.73 -28.56
N ASP A 153 5.03 1.71 -29.35
CA ASP A 153 6.35 1.24 -28.94
C ASP A 153 6.97 2.08 -27.81
N LEU A 154 6.65 3.38 -27.79
CA LEU A 154 7.12 4.31 -26.77
C LEU A 154 6.17 4.34 -25.56
N GLY A 155 4.88 4.50 -25.82
CA GLY A 155 3.89 4.73 -24.78
C GLY A 155 3.48 3.47 -24.03
N LEU A 156 3.62 2.27 -24.62
CA LEU A 156 3.31 1.02 -23.92
C LEU A 156 4.29 0.76 -22.75
N PRO A 157 5.63 0.83 -22.91
CA PRO A 157 6.55 0.78 -21.78
C PRO A 157 6.27 1.84 -20.71
N LEU A 158 5.93 3.07 -21.12
CA LEU A 158 5.62 4.17 -20.19
C LEU A 158 4.32 3.92 -19.41
N LEU A 159 3.28 3.42 -20.07
CA LEU A 159 2.03 3.03 -19.41
C LEU A 159 2.25 1.87 -18.44
N SER A 160 3.04 0.87 -18.83
CA SER A 160 3.42 -0.25 -17.95
C SER A 160 4.24 0.23 -16.76
N ALA A 161 5.18 1.16 -16.96
CA ALA A 161 5.94 1.79 -15.87
C ALA A 161 5.00 2.56 -14.92
N HIS A 162 4.08 3.36 -15.46
CA HIS A 162 3.12 4.10 -14.65
C HIS A 162 2.20 3.16 -13.86
N LEU A 163 1.69 2.09 -14.46
CA LEU A 163 0.91 1.06 -13.76
C LEU A 163 1.72 0.38 -12.64
N TYR A 164 3.01 0.13 -12.87
CA TYR A 164 3.89 -0.42 -11.84
C TYR A 164 4.09 0.56 -10.68
N TYR A 165 4.34 1.84 -10.99
CA TYR A 165 4.42 2.91 -9.99
C TYR A 165 3.14 2.99 -9.16
N ARG A 166 1.97 3.03 -9.79
CA ARG A 166 0.67 3.04 -9.10
C ARG A 166 0.46 1.77 -8.27
N SER A 167 0.91 0.62 -8.74
CA SER A 167 0.85 -0.64 -8.00
C SER A 167 1.71 -0.59 -6.73
N LEU A 168 2.93 -0.07 -6.82
CA LEU A 168 3.80 0.14 -5.66
C LEU A 168 3.22 1.19 -4.68
N LYS A 169 2.57 2.24 -5.19
CA LYS A 169 1.94 3.28 -4.37
C LYS A 169 0.70 2.77 -3.62
N HIS A 170 -0.18 2.05 -4.29
CA HIS A 170 -1.52 1.71 -3.74
C HIS A 170 -1.60 0.29 -3.17
N VAL A 171 -0.90 -0.67 -3.77
CA VAL A 171 -0.99 -2.10 -3.41
C VAL A 171 0.40 -2.76 -3.28
N PRO A 172 1.37 -2.14 -2.55
CA PRO A 172 2.74 -2.68 -2.45
C PRO A 172 2.79 -4.09 -1.84
N SER A 173 1.81 -4.45 -1.01
CA SER A 173 1.71 -5.79 -0.42
C SER A 173 1.53 -6.88 -1.50
N ILE A 174 0.74 -6.62 -2.53
CA ILE A 174 0.52 -7.55 -3.65
C ILE A 174 1.80 -7.69 -4.47
N VAL A 175 2.46 -6.55 -4.76
CA VAL A 175 3.73 -6.54 -5.50
C VAL A 175 4.80 -7.34 -4.75
N ARG A 176 4.90 -7.19 -3.42
CA ARG A 176 5.84 -7.95 -2.58
C ARG A 176 5.55 -9.44 -2.60
N ILE A 177 4.28 -9.85 -2.52
CA ILE A 177 3.88 -11.27 -2.60
C ILE A 177 4.37 -11.83 -3.95
N TRP A 178 4.02 -11.17 -5.06
CA TRP A 178 4.46 -11.59 -6.39
C TRP A 178 5.99 -11.67 -6.50
N TRP A 179 6.70 -10.65 -6.02
CA TRP A 179 8.17 -10.60 -6.09
C TRP A 179 8.82 -11.72 -5.25
N SER A 180 8.26 -12.02 -4.07
CA SER A 180 8.74 -13.10 -3.20
C SER A 180 8.47 -14.49 -3.77
N GLU A 181 7.38 -14.66 -4.52
CA GLU A 181 6.99 -15.91 -5.16
C GLU A 181 7.59 -16.08 -6.58
N CYS A 182 8.32 -15.07 -7.07
CA CYS A 182 8.91 -15.08 -8.40
C CYS A 182 9.97 -16.20 -8.53
N LYS A 183 9.65 -17.24 -9.31
CA LYS A 183 10.53 -18.40 -9.51
C LYS A 183 11.82 -18.06 -10.28
N LYS A 184 11.79 -17.03 -11.13
CA LYS A 184 12.94 -16.62 -11.96
C LYS A 184 13.84 -15.67 -11.17
N ARG A 185 14.91 -16.20 -10.57
CA ARG A 185 15.86 -15.41 -9.77
C ARG A 185 16.41 -14.17 -10.49
N GLN A 186 16.77 -14.30 -11.78
CA GLN A 186 17.29 -13.17 -12.56
C GLN A 186 16.27 -12.03 -12.71
N LEU A 187 15.00 -12.38 -12.95
CA LEU A 187 13.91 -11.40 -13.02
C LEU A 187 13.70 -10.72 -11.66
N SER A 188 13.70 -11.48 -10.56
CA SER A 188 13.58 -10.91 -9.21
C SER A 188 14.70 -9.90 -8.89
N ILE A 189 15.94 -10.20 -9.28
CA ILE A 189 17.09 -9.29 -9.13
C ILE A 189 16.95 -8.06 -10.05
N ALA A 190 16.53 -8.27 -11.30
CA ALA A 190 16.32 -7.18 -12.25
C ALA A 190 15.25 -6.21 -11.72
N VAL A 191 14.10 -6.73 -11.27
CA VAL A 191 13.04 -5.93 -10.63
C VAL A 191 13.55 -5.21 -9.39
N ASP A 192 14.28 -5.88 -8.49
CA ASP A 192 14.85 -5.25 -7.28
C ASP A 192 15.71 -4.03 -7.66
N SER A 193 16.65 -4.17 -8.61
CA SER A 193 17.52 -3.08 -9.05
C SER A 193 16.78 -1.98 -9.84
N TYR A 194 15.78 -2.35 -10.64
CA TYR A 194 15.02 -1.41 -11.47
C TYR A 194 14.11 -0.54 -10.60
N THR A 195 13.49 -1.13 -9.58
CA THR A 195 12.67 -0.43 -8.59
C THR A 195 13.50 0.54 -7.76
N GLU A 196 14.66 0.09 -7.24
CA GLU A 196 15.59 0.96 -6.49
C GLU A 196 16.04 2.16 -7.33
N LYS A 197 16.28 1.97 -8.63
CA LYS A 197 16.76 3.04 -9.51
C LYS A 197 15.69 4.07 -9.89
N TYR A 198 14.51 3.61 -10.32
CA TYR A 198 13.52 4.48 -10.97
C TYR A 198 12.28 4.78 -10.13
N PHE A 199 11.88 3.88 -9.23
CA PHE A 199 10.58 3.96 -8.57
C PHE A 199 10.70 4.36 -7.11
N SER A 200 11.62 3.76 -6.37
CA SER A 200 11.81 4.01 -4.94
C SER A 200 12.09 5.48 -4.61
N PRO A 201 12.98 6.21 -5.33
CA PRO A 201 13.23 7.61 -5.04
C PRO A 201 11.97 8.48 -5.17
N VAL A 202 11.15 8.24 -6.21
CA VAL A 202 9.90 8.98 -6.46
C VAL A 202 8.88 8.70 -5.35
N ILE A 203 8.69 7.43 -4.97
CA ILE A 203 7.75 7.03 -3.92
C ILE A 203 8.16 7.61 -2.57
N ILE A 204 9.43 7.46 -2.19
CA ILE A 204 9.97 7.97 -0.92
C ILE A 204 9.81 9.49 -0.86
N GLN A 205 10.23 10.20 -1.91
CA GLN A 205 10.15 11.66 -1.95
C GLN A 205 8.71 12.15 -1.81
N ASN A 206 7.76 11.53 -2.53
CA ASN A 206 6.34 11.85 -2.41
C ASN A 206 5.81 11.65 -0.98
N GLN A 207 6.21 10.58 -0.29
CA GLN A 207 5.82 10.37 1.11
C GLN A 207 6.44 11.41 2.05
N LEU A 208 7.71 11.74 1.86
CA LEU A 208 8.39 12.76 2.65
C LEU A 208 7.80 14.16 2.44
N GLU A 209 7.45 14.52 1.21
CA GLU A 209 6.79 15.78 0.89
C GLU A 209 5.39 15.85 1.49
N MET A 210 4.62 14.77 1.43
CA MET A 210 3.29 14.71 2.03
C MET A 210 3.35 14.97 3.54
N LEU A 211 4.34 14.43 4.25
CA LEU A 211 4.56 14.70 5.67
C LEU A 211 4.98 16.14 5.98
N GLN A 212 5.57 16.86 5.02
CA GLN A 212 5.94 18.27 5.17
C GLN A 212 4.82 19.24 4.77
N SER A 213 3.75 18.75 4.15
CA SER A 213 2.60 19.60 3.84
C SER A 213 2.03 20.22 5.12
N GLU A 214 1.62 21.48 5.05
CA GLU A 214 1.13 22.23 6.21
C GLU A 214 -0.12 21.56 6.83
N ASP A 215 -0.97 20.97 5.99
CA ASP A 215 -2.17 20.24 6.42
C ASP A 215 -1.82 19.03 7.30
N VAL A 216 -0.84 18.23 6.91
CA VAL A 216 -0.42 17.04 7.67
C VAL A 216 0.40 17.44 8.90
N LYS A 217 1.31 18.41 8.72
CA LYS A 217 2.20 18.85 9.78
C LYS A 217 1.44 19.47 10.95
N SER A 218 0.45 20.33 10.67
CA SER A 218 -0.38 20.96 11.70
C SER A 218 -1.29 19.98 12.47
N GLN A 219 -1.64 18.84 11.86
CA GLN A 219 -2.42 17.79 12.52
C GLN A 219 -1.56 16.89 13.41
N LEU A 220 -0.31 16.61 12.99
CA LEU A 220 0.58 15.72 13.70
C LEU A 220 1.34 16.45 14.81
N GLU A 221 1.99 17.58 14.51
CA GLU A 221 2.88 18.27 15.45
C GLU A 221 2.09 19.08 16.51
N ASP A 222 2.61 19.06 17.73
CA ASP A 222 2.14 19.90 18.83
C ASP A 222 3.30 20.21 19.80
N GLU A 223 3.01 20.82 20.95
CA GLU A 223 4.04 21.16 21.95
C GLU A 223 4.86 19.95 22.43
N LYS A 224 4.30 18.74 22.39
CA LYS A 224 4.93 17.51 22.87
C LYS A 224 5.44 16.63 21.74
N PHE A 225 4.94 16.77 20.51
CA PHE A 225 5.27 15.90 19.39
C PHE A 225 5.82 16.69 18.20
N SER A 226 7.01 16.31 17.74
CA SER A 226 7.67 16.94 16.58
C SER A 226 8.23 15.91 15.61
N ILE A 227 8.28 16.26 14.32
CA ILE A 227 8.74 15.39 13.24
C ILE A 227 9.93 16.06 12.54
N ARG A 228 11.03 15.31 12.39
CA ARG A 228 12.20 15.74 11.62
C ARG A 228 12.40 14.80 10.44
N ILE A 229 12.74 15.34 9.28
CA ILE A 229 12.96 14.55 8.06
C ILE A 229 14.41 14.75 7.60
N ALA A 230 15.15 13.64 7.54
CA ALA A 230 16.50 13.57 6.98
C ALA A 230 16.42 13.00 5.56
N ARG A 231 16.29 13.89 4.57
CA ARG A 231 16.14 13.51 3.15
C ARG A 231 17.34 12.74 2.60
N SER A 232 18.54 13.03 3.07
CA SER A 232 19.76 12.33 2.62
C SER A 232 19.81 10.85 3.02
N SER A 233 19.15 10.47 4.12
CA SER A 233 19.10 9.09 4.61
C SER A 233 17.71 8.45 4.44
N ASN A 234 16.77 9.12 3.74
CA ASN A 234 15.38 8.69 3.61
C ASN A 234 14.75 8.35 4.98
N GLU A 235 14.97 9.20 5.97
CA GLU A 235 14.67 8.90 7.37
C GLU A 235 13.73 9.94 8.00
N VAL A 236 12.72 9.47 8.71
CA VAL A 236 11.76 10.28 9.46
C VAL A 236 11.95 10.01 10.95
N ILE A 237 12.17 11.06 11.73
CA ILE A 237 12.43 10.99 13.16
C ILE A 237 11.29 11.68 13.89
N ALA A 238 10.46 10.88 14.57
CA ALA A 238 9.39 11.35 15.44
C ALA A 238 9.93 11.51 16.86
N SER A 239 9.76 12.68 17.47
CA SER A 239 10.25 12.99 18.81
C SER A 239 9.07 13.37 19.70
N PHE A 240 8.89 12.66 20.81
CA PHE A 240 7.82 12.88 21.79
C PHE A 240 8.43 13.28 23.14
N MET A 241 8.03 14.43 23.68
CA MET A 241 8.47 14.96 24.96
C MET A 241 7.50 14.58 26.09
N VAL A 242 8.01 13.92 27.12
CA VAL A 242 7.31 13.64 28.38
C VAL A 242 8.15 14.16 29.54
N ASP A 243 7.64 15.19 30.21
CA ASP A 243 8.35 15.88 31.30
C ASP A 243 9.76 16.30 30.87
N GLU A 244 10.82 15.72 31.45
CA GLU A 244 12.22 15.99 31.08
C GLU A 244 12.80 14.99 30.06
N TYR A 245 12.01 14.00 29.64
CA TYR A 245 12.45 12.92 28.77
C TYR A 245 11.97 13.10 27.33
N VAL A 246 12.82 12.71 26.37
CA VAL A 246 12.50 12.69 24.95
C VAL A 246 12.56 11.26 24.44
N MET A 247 11.43 10.76 23.94
CA MET A 247 11.33 9.47 23.25
C MET A 247 11.40 9.72 21.74
N GLU A 248 12.37 9.12 21.06
CA GLU A 248 12.56 9.28 19.63
C GLU A 248 12.37 7.94 18.89
N LEU A 249 11.56 7.95 17.83
CA LEU A 249 11.39 6.85 16.88
C LEU A 249 11.93 7.29 15.52
N SER A 250 12.88 6.54 14.99
CA SER A 250 13.36 6.70 13.62
C SER A 250 12.73 5.64 12.70
N ILE A 251 12.25 6.09 11.55
CA ILE A 251 11.70 5.30 10.46
C ILE A 251 12.55 5.59 9.22
N ARG A 252 13.41 4.64 8.84
CA ARG A 252 14.27 4.75 7.66
C ARG A 252 13.71 3.92 6.51
N MET A 253 13.29 4.57 5.44
CA MET A 253 12.88 3.88 4.22
C MET A 253 14.14 3.30 3.54
N SER A 254 14.09 2.00 3.22
CA SER A 254 15.16 1.37 2.47
C SER A 254 15.25 1.96 1.05
N ASN A 255 16.42 1.88 0.43
CA ASN A 255 16.61 2.36 -0.95
C ASN A 255 15.69 1.65 -1.97
N ASN A 256 15.21 0.45 -1.63
CA ASN A 256 14.24 -0.30 -2.44
C ASN A 256 12.83 -0.34 -1.81
N PHE A 257 12.45 0.69 -1.07
CA PHE A 257 11.08 0.84 -0.57
C PHE A 257 10.12 1.10 -1.75
N PRO A 258 8.92 0.47 -1.82
CA PRO A 258 8.27 -0.34 -0.80
C PRO A 258 8.44 -1.87 -0.96
N LEU A 259 9.31 -2.34 -1.86
CA LEU A 259 9.59 -3.78 -1.99
C LEU A 259 10.26 -4.33 -0.72
N ARG A 260 11.26 -3.61 -0.23
CA ARG A 260 11.91 -3.88 1.05
C ARG A 260 11.30 -3.01 2.14
N GLN A 261 11.19 -3.59 3.33
CA GLN A 261 10.58 -2.96 4.50
C GLN A 261 11.39 -1.75 4.97
N ALA A 262 10.72 -0.83 5.66
CA ALA A 262 11.40 0.25 6.37
C ALA A 262 12.09 -0.32 7.63
N GLU A 263 13.21 0.30 8.00
CA GLU A 263 13.96 0.01 9.22
C GLU A 263 13.50 0.94 10.34
N PHE A 264 13.42 0.39 11.56
CA PHE A 264 12.90 1.11 12.72
C PHE A 264 13.92 1.07 13.85
N SER A 265 14.30 2.22 14.38
CA SER A 265 15.18 2.33 15.53
C SER A 265 14.62 3.32 16.56
N THR A 266 14.99 3.12 17.81
CA THR A 266 14.63 4.00 18.92
C THR A 266 15.90 4.73 19.33
N LEU A 267 15.91 6.05 19.30
CA LEU A 267 17.09 6.84 19.65
C LEU A 267 17.00 7.18 21.14
N GLU A 268 17.89 6.58 21.93
CA GLU A 268 18.00 6.88 23.36
C GLU A 268 18.91 8.10 23.55
N ARG A 269 18.39 9.20 24.11
CA ARG A 269 19.24 10.27 24.65
C ARG A 269 19.58 9.93 26.10
N MET A 270 20.87 9.95 26.41
CA MET A 270 21.51 9.50 27.66
C MET A 270 20.73 9.83 28.94
N GLY A 271 20.55 8.84 29.84
CA GLY A 271 20.20 9.09 31.24
C GLY A 271 19.37 8.03 31.95
N THR A 272 18.57 7.24 31.23
CA THR A 272 17.60 6.34 31.87
C THR A 272 17.81 4.89 31.47
N ARG A 273 18.41 4.11 32.38
CA ARG A 273 18.47 2.63 32.26
C ARG A 273 17.09 1.95 32.37
N GLU A 274 16.02 2.71 32.65
CA GLU A 274 14.66 2.21 32.89
C GLU A 274 13.63 2.61 31.82
N VAL A 275 13.99 3.43 30.81
CA VAL A 275 13.12 3.61 29.62
C VAL A 275 13.32 2.38 28.74
N ALA A 276 12.76 1.28 29.23
CA ALA A 276 12.70 -0.01 28.58
C ALA A 276 12.19 0.16 27.15
N ASP A 277 12.98 -0.38 26.21
CA ASP A 277 12.65 -0.69 24.83
C ASP A 277 11.26 -0.22 24.40
N LEU A 278 11.19 0.88 23.64
CA LEU A 278 9.96 1.43 23.06
C LEU A 278 9.29 0.45 22.06
N LYS A 279 9.61 -0.85 22.08
CA LYS A 279 8.90 -1.98 21.45
C LYS A 279 7.39 -1.79 21.41
N TRP A 280 6.75 -1.49 22.53
CA TRP A 280 5.29 -1.32 22.60
C TRP A 280 4.78 -0.13 21.75
N ALA A 281 5.58 0.92 21.61
CA ALA A 281 5.26 2.06 20.76
C ALA A 281 5.70 1.84 19.30
N LYS A 282 6.81 1.11 19.09
CA LYS A 282 7.44 0.85 17.78
C LYS A 282 6.72 -0.24 16.98
N LEU A 283 6.35 -1.36 17.60
CA LEU A 283 5.77 -2.53 16.91
C LEU A 283 4.46 -2.21 16.16
N PRO A 284 3.52 -1.44 16.73
CA PRO A 284 2.32 -1.04 16.01
C PRO A 284 2.64 -0.19 14.78
N VAL A 285 3.57 0.77 14.91
CA VAL A 285 4.01 1.64 13.81
C VAL A 285 4.65 0.81 12.69
N GLN A 286 5.58 -0.09 13.06
CA GLN A 286 6.23 -0.99 12.10
C GLN A 286 5.20 -1.85 11.35
N THR A 287 4.15 -2.30 12.04
CA THR A 287 3.05 -3.06 11.42
C THR A 287 2.28 -2.21 10.40
N VAL A 288 1.93 -0.97 10.73
CA VAL A 288 1.24 -0.05 9.80
C VAL A 288 2.10 0.22 8.57
N VAL A 289 3.37 0.60 8.76
CA VAL A 289 4.24 0.96 7.63
C VAL A 289 4.53 -0.24 6.74
N ASN A 290 4.90 -1.39 7.32
CA ASN A 290 5.34 -2.53 6.52
C ASN A 290 4.18 -3.38 5.96
N SER A 291 3.04 -3.43 6.65
CA SER A 291 1.93 -4.32 6.26
C SER A 291 0.70 -3.60 5.72
N GLN A 292 0.53 -2.29 5.98
CA GLN A 292 -0.68 -1.53 5.64
C GLN A 292 -0.38 -0.35 4.70
N ASN A 293 0.23 -0.64 3.54
CA ASN A 293 0.50 0.32 2.46
C ASN A 293 1.40 1.51 2.83
N GLY A 294 2.16 1.45 3.93
CA GLY A 294 3.22 2.43 4.19
C GLY A 294 2.73 3.84 4.51
N ASN A 295 1.48 4.04 4.97
CA ASN A 295 1.02 5.38 5.31
C ASN A 295 1.72 5.89 6.59
N LEU A 296 2.72 6.75 6.40
CA LEU A 296 3.54 7.31 7.49
C LEU A 296 2.74 8.23 8.41
N GLU A 297 1.79 9.01 7.89
CA GLU A 297 0.94 9.89 8.71
C GLU A 297 0.13 9.08 9.73
N VAL A 298 -0.54 8.02 9.27
CA VAL A 298 -1.32 7.12 10.14
C VAL A 298 -0.39 6.47 11.18
N ALA A 299 0.80 6.05 10.76
CA ALA A 299 1.77 5.41 11.63
C ALA A 299 2.30 6.36 12.71
N LEU A 300 2.58 7.63 12.37
CA LEU A 300 3.04 8.66 13.29
C LEU A 300 1.94 9.10 14.27
N ASN A 301 0.71 9.24 13.79
CA ASN A 301 -0.43 9.53 14.65
C ASN A 301 -0.69 8.38 15.64
N LEU A 302 -0.55 7.13 15.19
CA LEU A 302 -0.64 5.96 16.07
C LEU A 302 0.44 5.97 17.16
N PHE A 303 1.68 6.31 16.80
CA PHE A 303 2.79 6.46 17.76
C PHE A 303 2.46 7.50 18.83
N LYS A 304 2.05 8.70 18.41
CA LYS A 304 1.63 9.81 19.29
C LYS A 304 0.50 9.39 20.24
N ASN A 305 -0.54 8.75 19.71
CA ASN A 305 -1.72 8.36 20.50
C ASN A 305 -1.42 7.23 21.48
N ASN A 306 -0.66 6.21 21.05
CA ASN A 306 -0.26 5.13 21.94
C ASN A 306 0.55 5.65 23.12
N ILE A 307 1.49 6.58 22.89
CA ILE A 307 2.25 7.22 23.97
C ILE A 307 1.32 7.95 24.92
N ASN A 308 0.50 8.87 24.42
CA ASN A 308 -0.43 9.65 25.24
C ASN A 308 -1.33 8.78 26.12
N LEU A 309 -1.89 7.70 25.58
CA LEU A 309 -2.80 6.82 26.32
C LEU A 309 -2.07 5.94 27.31
N ARG A 310 -0.84 5.50 27.00
CA ARG A 310 -0.02 4.71 27.91
C ARG A 310 0.35 5.50 29.17
N PHE A 311 0.73 6.78 29.02
CA PHE A 311 1.00 7.67 30.14
C PHE A 311 -0.26 8.03 30.95
N ARG A 312 -1.46 7.86 30.38
CA ARG A 312 -2.74 7.93 31.12
C ARG A 312 -3.09 6.63 31.86
N GLY A 313 -2.22 5.62 31.83
CA GLY A 313 -2.41 4.34 32.51
C GLY A 313 -3.23 3.32 31.73
N ILE A 314 -3.47 3.52 30.44
CA ILE A 314 -4.14 2.54 29.59
C ILE A 314 -3.11 1.51 29.10
N GLU A 315 -3.40 0.24 29.33
CA GLU A 315 -2.55 -0.88 28.88
C GLU A 315 -2.78 -1.18 27.39
N ASP A 316 -1.73 -1.66 26.72
CA ASP A 316 -1.78 -2.10 25.33
C ASP A 316 -2.46 -3.48 25.20
N CYS A 317 -3.04 -3.75 24.03
CA CYS A 317 -3.62 -5.05 23.74
C CYS A 317 -2.51 -6.08 23.47
N PRO A 318 -2.45 -7.21 24.21
CA PRO A 318 -1.39 -8.21 24.04
C PRO A 318 -1.38 -8.96 22.70
N ILE A 319 -2.44 -8.82 21.88
CA ILE A 319 -2.52 -9.47 20.56
C ILE A 319 -1.81 -8.62 19.50
N CYS A 320 -2.05 -7.30 19.50
CA CYS A 320 -1.53 -6.39 18.48
C CYS A 320 -0.43 -5.46 19.01
N TYR A 321 -0.10 -5.54 20.30
CA TYR A 321 0.88 -4.70 21.00
C TYR A 321 0.61 -3.20 20.90
N SER A 322 -0.65 -2.79 20.72
CA SER A 322 -1.07 -1.40 20.53
C SER A 322 -2.14 -1.01 21.54
N VAL A 323 -2.15 0.25 21.99
CA VAL A 323 -3.23 0.79 22.83
C VAL A 323 -4.43 1.15 21.96
N VAL A 324 -4.21 1.76 20.80
CA VAL A 324 -5.24 2.05 19.80
C VAL A 324 -5.30 0.93 18.78
N SER A 325 -6.48 0.37 18.57
CA SER A 325 -6.72 -0.66 17.55
C SER A 325 -6.47 -0.11 16.14
N LEU A 326 -5.81 -0.91 15.29
CA LEU A 326 -5.54 -0.55 13.89
C LEU A 326 -6.81 -0.62 13.01
N ASP A 327 -7.82 -1.38 13.42
CA ASP A 327 -9.01 -1.64 12.60
C ASP A 327 -10.08 -0.55 12.80
N ASP A 328 -10.36 -0.20 14.06
CA ASP A 328 -11.51 0.62 14.47
C ASP A 328 -11.12 1.76 15.42
N ARG A 329 -9.82 1.95 15.70
CA ARG A 329 -9.30 2.95 16.65
C ARG A 329 -9.85 2.81 18.08
N SER A 330 -10.44 1.66 18.41
CA SER A 330 -10.97 1.39 19.76
C SER A 330 -9.85 1.12 20.78
N LEU A 331 -10.20 1.27 22.06
CA LEU A 331 -9.34 0.92 23.19
C LEU A 331 -9.56 -0.54 23.63
N PRO A 332 -8.57 -1.19 24.27
CA PRO A 332 -8.73 -2.54 24.77
C PRO A 332 -9.66 -2.53 25.99
N THR A 333 -10.91 -2.94 25.76
CA THR A 333 -11.97 -2.96 26.78
C THR A 333 -12.36 -4.37 27.22
N LYS A 334 -12.10 -5.39 26.40
CA LYS A 334 -12.47 -6.78 26.70
C LYS A 334 -11.45 -7.40 27.64
N GLN A 335 -11.83 -7.55 28.91
CA GLN A 335 -10.94 -8.02 29.95
C GLN A 335 -11.13 -9.52 30.22
N CYS A 336 -10.03 -10.28 30.28
CA CYS A 336 -10.10 -11.68 30.68
C CYS A 336 -10.49 -11.80 32.16
N SER A 337 -11.45 -12.68 32.45
CA SER A 337 -11.91 -12.96 33.82
C SER A 337 -10.80 -13.48 34.73
N THR A 338 -9.86 -14.26 34.19
CA THR A 338 -8.77 -14.92 34.93
C THR A 338 -7.53 -14.03 35.07
N CYS A 339 -6.88 -13.65 33.96
CA CYS A 339 -5.60 -12.95 34.00
C CYS A 339 -5.71 -11.41 33.97
N LYS A 340 -6.93 -10.87 33.89
CA LYS A 340 -7.26 -9.43 33.92
C LYS A 340 -6.64 -8.57 32.81
N ASN A 341 -5.91 -9.16 31.86
CA ASN A 341 -5.43 -8.46 30.66
C ASN A 341 -6.60 -8.03 29.76
N LYS A 342 -6.46 -6.88 29.11
CA LYS A 342 -7.47 -6.29 28.23
C LYS A 342 -7.11 -6.45 26.75
N PHE A 343 -8.13 -6.63 25.91
CA PHE A 343 -7.99 -6.85 24.48
C PHE A 343 -8.95 -5.94 23.70
N HIS A 344 -8.56 -5.56 22.48
CA HIS A 344 -9.51 -5.00 21.52
C HIS A 344 -10.53 -6.06 21.13
N ALA A 345 -11.79 -5.66 20.95
CA ALA A 345 -12.85 -6.59 20.54
C ALA A 345 -12.52 -7.26 19.19
N ALA A 346 -12.06 -6.48 18.21
CA ALA A 346 -11.67 -6.97 16.89
C ALA A 346 -10.49 -7.98 16.95
N CYS A 347 -9.45 -7.67 17.72
CA CYS A 347 -8.31 -8.57 17.90
C CYS A 347 -8.73 -9.90 18.53
N LEU A 348 -9.55 -9.84 19.58
CA LEU A 348 -10.03 -11.03 20.27
C LEU A 348 -10.95 -11.88 19.39
N TYR A 349 -11.84 -11.24 18.61
CA TYR A 349 -12.72 -11.92 17.66
C TYR A 349 -11.93 -12.66 16.58
N LYS A 350 -10.96 -11.97 15.94
CA LYS A 350 -10.06 -12.57 14.94
C LYS A 350 -9.29 -13.75 15.54
N TRP A 351 -8.79 -13.61 16.77
CA TRP A 351 -8.10 -14.68 17.49
C TRP A 351 -9.00 -15.90 17.65
N PHE A 352 -10.20 -15.76 18.24
CA PHE A 352 -11.11 -16.89 18.47
C PHE A 352 -11.51 -17.61 17.19
N ARG A 353 -11.73 -16.85 16.11
CA ARG A 353 -12.05 -17.41 14.80
C ARG A 353 -10.89 -18.23 14.23
N SER A 354 -9.66 -17.73 14.38
CA SER A 354 -8.45 -18.42 13.90
C SER A 354 -8.07 -19.64 14.75
N SER A 355 -8.29 -19.58 16.06
CA SER A 355 -7.94 -20.64 17.01
C SER A 355 -9.05 -21.67 17.21
N ASN A 356 -10.20 -21.48 16.57
CA ASN A 356 -11.44 -22.25 16.73
C ASN A 356 -11.79 -22.53 18.22
N SER A 357 -11.53 -21.54 19.09
CA SER A 357 -11.68 -21.67 20.54
C SER A 357 -11.84 -20.30 21.18
N THR A 358 -12.66 -20.19 22.23
CA THR A 358 -12.90 -18.96 22.99
C THR A 358 -11.97 -18.83 24.20
N SER A 359 -10.73 -19.33 24.07
CA SER A 359 -9.75 -19.33 25.15
C SER A 359 -8.87 -18.07 25.09
N CYS A 360 -8.58 -17.49 26.25
CA CYS A 360 -7.71 -16.32 26.38
C CYS A 360 -6.33 -16.58 25.73
N PRO A 361 -5.82 -15.68 24.87
CA PRO A 361 -4.53 -15.85 24.21
C PRO A 361 -3.35 -16.04 25.17
N LEU A 362 -3.43 -15.45 26.38
CA LEU A 362 -2.36 -15.46 27.37
C LEU A 362 -2.45 -16.65 28.33
N CYS A 363 -3.57 -16.79 29.03
CA CYS A 363 -3.70 -17.80 30.09
C CYS A 363 -4.39 -19.09 29.64
N ARG A 364 -4.89 -19.15 28.41
CA ARG A 364 -5.58 -20.30 27.80
C ARG A 364 -6.80 -20.82 28.57
N ARG A 365 -7.33 -20.04 29.52
CA ARG A 365 -8.63 -20.30 30.16
C ARG A 365 -9.76 -19.79 29.27
N LEU A 366 -10.97 -20.30 29.48
CA LEU A 366 -12.18 -19.74 28.87
C LEU A 366 -12.27 -18.25 29.22
N PHE A 367 -12.48 -17.42 28.20
CA PHE A 367 -12.33 -15.96 28.32
C PHE A 367 -13.33 -15.32 29.26
#